data_AF-A0A929VMC9-F1
#
_entry.id   AF-A0A929VMC9-F1
#
_cell.length_a   1.000
_cell.length_b   1.000
_cell.length_c   1.000
_cell.angle_alpha   90.00
_cell.angle_beta   90.00
_cell.angle_gamma   90.00
#
_symmetry.space_group_name_H-M   'P 1'
#
loop_
_entity.id
_entity.type
_entity.pdbx_description
1 polymer ?
#
loop_
_entity_poly.entity_id
_entity_poly.type
_entity_poly.pdbx_seq_one_letter_code
_entity_poly.pdbx_strand_id
1 'polypeptide(L)'
;DKKYINISSILAIFIIGYTVEGMNLIFGWLDLESLNLIYKLIICLIGTFVISIGVTVYIFSDLGVGATDGISELISGKTKFHYRTVRFVSDLILVILGYLLGSVVGVGTILITFSVGPFIQRNRKIMAPLLKKVVGEELVQDVNSHEEKFEKEVIA
;
A
#
# COMPACT_ATOMS: atom_id res chain seq x y z
N ASP A 1 0.85 9.93 17.68
CA ASP A 1 -0.45 10.52 17.36
C ASP A 1 -1.46 9.38 17.29
N LYS A 2 -2.47 9.36 18.16
CA LYS A 2 -3.39 8.22 18.28
C LYS A 2 -4.38 8.14 17.11
N LYS A 3 -4.44 9.19 16.28
CA LYS A 3 -5.35 9.34 15.13
C LYS A 3 -5.16 8.31 14.01
N TYR A 4 -3.95 7.74 13.87
CA TYR A 4 -3.65 6.75 12.82
C TYR A 4 -3.98 5.30 13.21
N ILE A 5 -4.23 5.02 14.50
CA ILE A 5 -4.57 3.68 15.00
C ILE A 5 -6.05 3.68 15.34
N ASN A 6 -6.86 3.25 14.37
CA ASN A 6 -8.31 3.19 14.50
C ASN A 6 -8.78 1.74 14.55
N ILE A 7 -10.08 1.55 14.77
CA ILE A 7 -10.70 0.21 14.79
C ILE A 7 -10.43 -0.57 13.49
N SER A 8 -10.29 0.12 12.36
CA SER A 8 -9.96 -0.49 11.07
C SER A 8 -8.56 -1.12 11.03
N SER A 9 -7.59 -0.54 11.74
CA SER A 9 -6.23 -1.13 11.84
C SER A 9 -6.27 -2.44 12.63
N ILE A 10 -7.09 -2.51 13.68
CA ILE A 10 -7.31 -3.74 14.46
C ILE A 10 -8.04 -4.77 13.62
N LEU A 11 -9.12 -4.38 12.95
CA LEU A 11 -9.88 -5.25 12.06
C LEU A 11 -8.99 -5.82 10.95
N ALA A 12 -8.11 -5.02 10.34
CA ALA A 12 -7.19 -5.48 9.31
C ALA A 12 -6.27 -6.61 9.82
N ILE A 13 -5.73 -6.52 11.03
CA ILE A 13 -4.85 -7.54 11.61
C ILE A 13 -5.57 -8.90 11.73
N PHE A 14 -6.83 -8.91 12.17
CA PHE A 14 -7.60 -10.15 12.34
C PHE A 14 -8.21 -10.65 11.04
N ILE A 15 -8.66 -9.76 10.15
CA ILE A 15 -9.43 -10.11 8.94
C ILE A 15 -8.53 -10.52 7.77
N ILE A 16 -7.29 -10.02 7.69
CA ILE A 16 -6.45 -10.26 6.52
C ILE A 16 -6.16 -11.76 6.31
N GLY A 17 -5.98 -12.53 7.40
CA GLY A 17 -5.79 -13.98 7.33
C GLY A 17 -7.02 -14.71 6.79
N TYR A 18 -8.21 -14.42 7.33
CA TYR A 18 -9.46 -15.00 6.83
C TYR A 18 -9.76 -14.59 5.39
N THR A 19 -9.33 -13.40 4.98
CA THR A 19 -9.46 -12.94 3.60
C THR A 19 -8.59 -13.77 2.66
N VAL A 20 -7.34 -14.05 3.03
CA VAL A 20 -6.44 -14.92 2.26
C VAL A 20 -7.03 -16.34 2.17
N GLU A 21 -7.54 -16.88 3.27
CA GLU A 21 -8.20 -18.19 3.28
C GLU A 21 -9.42 -18.22 2.36
N GLY A 22 -10.27 -17.19 2.42
CA GLY A 22 -11.43 -17.04 1.55
C GLY A 22 -11.04 -16.93 0.07
N MET A 23 -9.96 -16.20 -0.25
CA MET A 23 -9.46 -16.14 -1.62
C MET A 23 -8.92 -17.51 -2.08
N ASN A 24 -8.24 -18.26 -1.23
CA ASN A 24 -7.81 -19.63 -1.54
C ASN A 24 -8.99 -20.59 -1.74
N LEU A 25 -10.08 -20.45 -0.99
CA LEU A 25 -11.30 -21.23 -1.24
C LEU A 25 -11.93 -20.89 -2.60
N ILE A 26 -11.95 -19.60 -2.97
CA ILE A 26 -12.56 -19.12 -4.20
C ILE A 26 -11.69 -19.34 -5.43
N PHE A 27 -10.37 -19.37 -5.30
CA PHE A 27 -9.45 -19.43 -6.45
C PHE A 27 -8.50 -20.62 -6.42
N GLY A 28 -8.48 -21.42 -5.35
CA GLY A 28 -7.58 -22.57 -5.20
C GLY A 28 -7.87 -23.72 -6.16
N TRP A 29 -9.01 -23.70 -6.85
CA TRP A 29 -9.30 -24.60 -7.96
C TRP A 29 -8.60 -24.19 -9.27
N LEU A 30 -8.02 -22.98 -9.35
CA LEU A 30 -7.13 -22.59 -10.44
C LEU A 30 -5.74 -23.16 -10.16
N ASP A 31 -5.24 -23.99 -11.06
CA ASP A 31 -3.86 -24.46 -11.04
C ASP A 31 -2.91 -23.34 -11.48
N LEU A 32 -2.73 -22.36 -10.58
CA LEU A 32 -1.79 -21.26 -10.78
C LEU A 32 -0.34 -21.73 -10.62
N GLU A 33 -0.11 -22.91 -10.04
CA GLU A 33 1.22 -23.43 -9.76
C GLU A 33 1.91 -23.94 -11.03
N SER A 34 1.17 -24.53 -11.96
CA SER A 34 1.71 -24.98 -13.26
C SER A 34 2.01 -23.84 -14.24
N LEU A 35 1.58 -22.60 -13.95
CA LEU A 35 1.83 -21.47 -14.82
C LEU A 35 3.32 -21.09 -14.89
N ASN A 36 3.75 -20.68 -16.09
CA ASN A 36 5.06 -20.09 -16.28
C ASN A 36 5.26 -18.86 -15.38
N LEU A 37 6.50 -18.65 -14.95
CA LEU A 37 6.87 -17.55 -14.05
C LEU A 37 6.37 -16.20 -14.55
N ILE A 38 6.43 -15.93 -15.85
CA ILE A 38 5.97 -14.66 -16.45
C ILE A 38 4.50 -14.39 -16.15
N TYR A 39 3.62 -15.39 -16.30
CA TYR A 39 2.19 -15.23 -16.02
C TYR A 39 1.94 -15.00 -14.53
N LYS A 40 2.67 -15.70 -13.65
CA LYS A 40 2.60 -15.48 -12.19
C LYS A 40 2.96 -14.04 -11.84
N LEU A 41 4.00 -13.48 -12.45
CA LEU A 41 4.42 -12.09 -12.21
C LEU A 41 3.39 -11.08 -12.74
N ILE A 42 2.78 -11.33 -13.90
CA ILE A 42 1.72 -10.46 -14.45
C ILE A 42 0.51 -10.44 -13.51
N ILE A 43 0.05 -11.62 -13.07
CA ILE A 43 -1.08 -11.74 -12.13
C ILE A 43 -0.74 -11.03 -10.81
N CYS A 44 0.49 -11.20 -10.31
CA CYS A 44 0.99 -10.53 -9.12
C CYS A 44 0.99 -8.99 -9.27
N LEU A 45 1.40 -8.45 -10.41
CA LEU A 45 1.35 -7.02 -10.69
C LEU A 45 -0.08 -6.48 -10.75
N ILE A 46 -0.99 -7.22 -11.40
CA ILE A 46 -2.40 -6.85 -11.46
C ILE A 46 -3.00 -6.83 -10.06
N GLY A 47 -2.75 -7.87 -9.25
CA GLY A 47 -3.19 -7.93 -7.86
C GLY A 47 -2.63 -6.78 -7.03
N THR A 48 -1.34 -6.47 -7.18
CA THR A 48 -0.69 -5.32 -6.51
C THR A 48 -1.35 -4.01 -6.91
N PHE A 49 -1.70 -3.86 -8.18
CA PHE A 49 -2.40 -2.67 -8.66
C PHE A 49 -3.80 -2.55 -8.03
N VAL A 50 -4.57 -3.63 -7.95
CA VAL A 50 -5.87 -3.65 -7.27
C VAL A 50 -5.73 -3.30 -5.79
N ILE A 51 -4.75 -3.88 -5.09
CA ILE A 51 -4.46 -3.56 -3.69
C ILE A 51 -4.15 -2.06 -3.54
N SER A 52 -3.33 -1.49 -4.42
CA SER A 52 -2.97 -0.07 -4.34
C SER A 52 -4.15 0.89 -4.54
N ILE A 53 -5.19 0.48 -5.27
CA ILE A 53 -6.46 1.22 -5.36
C ILE A 53 -7.15 1.22 -3.99
N GLY A 54 -7.30 0.04 -3.37
CA GLY A 54 -7.87 -0.10 -2.04
C GLY A 54 -7.13 0.73 -0.99
N VAL A 55 -5.79 0.70 -1.06
CA VAL A 55 -4.91 1.51 -0.20
C VAL A 55 -5.18 3.00 -0.36
N THR A 56 -5.25 3.46 -1.60
CA THR A 56 -5.54 4.87 -1.89
C THR A 56 -6.89 5.29 -1.28
N VAL A 57 -7.93 4.49 -1.48
CA VAL A 57 -9.28 4.82 -0.99
C VAL A 57 -9.33 4.92 0.53
N TYR A 58 -8.78 3.95 1.26
CA TYR A 58 -8.88 3.98 2.72
C TYR A 58 -8.02 5.08 3.34
N ILE A 59 -6.89 5.45 2.71
CA ILE A 59 -6.05 6.56 3.18
C ILE A 59 -6.84 7.87 3.08
N PHE A 60 -7.52 8.11 1.96
CA PHE A 60 -8.33 9.32 1.79
C PHE A 60 -9.55 9.38 2.70
N SER A 61 -10.13 8.25 3.09
CA SER A 61 -11.31 8.23 3.95
C SER A 61 -11.03 8.31 5.45
N ASP A 62 -9.75 8.46 5.86
CA ASP A 62 -9.29 8.50 7.26
C ASP A 62 -9.87 7.35 8.11
N LEU A 63 -10.20 6.22 7.47
CA LEU A 63 -10.83 5.08 8.14
C LEU A 63 -9.87 4.37 9.10
N GLY A 64 -8.60 4.77 9.13
CA GLY A 64 -7.50 4.06 9.77
C GLY A 64 -6.59 3.42 8.72
N VAL A 65 -5.29 3.49 8.98
CA VAL A 65 -4.24 3.01 8.07
C VAL A 65 -3.73 1.64 8.53
N GLY A 66 -3.34 0.79 7.57
CA GLY A 66 -2.62 -0.45 7.87
C GLY A 66 -1.30 -0.15 8.59
N ALA A 67 -0.76 -1.08 9.37
CA ALA A 67 0.45 -0.80 10.18
C ALA A 67 1.62 -0.27 9.35
N THR A 68 1.87 -0.89 8.19
CA THR A 68 2.95 -0.49 7.27
C THR A 68 2.63 0.84 6.56
N ASP A 69 1.39 1.01 6.09
CA ASP A 69 0.93 2.20 5.38
C ASP A 69 0.89 3.42 6.32
N GLY A 70 0.48 3.22 7.56
CA GLY A 70 0.45 4.24 8.59
C GLY A 70 1.84 4.65 9.07
N ILE A 71 2.80 3.72 9.16
CA ILE A 71 4.21 4.08 9.37
C ILE A 71 4.71 4.95 8.20
N SER A 72 4.37 4.57 6.97
CA SER A 72 4.80 5.29 5.77
C SER A 72 4.19 6.69 5.71
N GLU A 73 2.90 6.82 6.01
CA GLU A 73 2.17 8.09 6.04
C GLU A 73 2.66 8.98 7.18
N LEU A 74 2.85 8.43 8.38
CA LEU A 74 3.31 9.18 9.56
C LEU A 74 4.74 9.70 9.37
N ILE A 75 5.65 8.85 8.87
CA ILE A 75 7.02 9.25 8.59
C ILE A 75 7.03 10.27 7.46
N SER A 76 6.25 10.07 6.39
CA SER A 76 6.17 11.05 5.31
C SER A 76 5.61 12.40 5.79
N GLY A 77 4.62 12.42 6.69
CA GLY A 77 4.06 13.65 7.26
C GLY A 77 5.00 14.37 8.24
N LYS A 78 5.95 13.65 8.86
CA LYS A 78 6.91 14.20 9.84
C LYS A 78 8.31 14.44 9.29
N THR A 79 8.63 13.87 8.14
CA THR A 79 9.96 13.95 7.55
C THR A 79 9.92 14.68 6.23
N LYS A 80 11.13 14.84 5.68
CA LYS A 80 11.38 15.20 4.30
C LYS A 80 10.53 14.32 3.38
N PHE A 81 10.90 13.06 3.35
CA PHE A 81 10.71 12.11 2.26
C PHE A 81 9.27 11.87 1.76
N HIS A 82 9.13 11.67 0.43
CA HIS A 82 7.87 11.31 -0.23
C HIS A 82 7.30 10.03 0.36
N TYR A 83 5.98 9.93 0.42
CA TYR A 83 5.28 8.69 0.75
C TYR A 83 5.83 7.50 -0.03
N ARG A 84 6.03 7.64 -1.36
CA ARG A 84 6.60 6.58 -2.20
C ARG A 84 7.98 6.11 -1.72
N THR A 85 8.86 7.04 -1.35
CA THR A 85 10.23 6.72 -0.93
C THR A 85 10.22 6.10 0.46
N VAL A 86 9.47 6.68 1.40
CA VAL A 86 9.29 6.14 2.74
C VAL A 86 8.70 4.74 2.67
N ARG A 87 7.68 4.54 1.83
CA ARG A 87 7.01 3.25 1.63
C ARG A 87 7.97 2.20 1.06
N PHE A 88 8.75 2.58 0.05
CA PHE A 88 9.74 1.68 -0.52
C PHE A 88 10.77 1.25 0.53
N VAL A 89 11.30 2.21 1.30
CA VAL A 89 12.29 1.93 2.35
C VAL A 89 11.69 1.09 3.48
N SER A 90 10.46 1.39 3.92
CA SER A 90 9.79 0.61 4.96
C SER A 90 9.55 -0.83 4.52
N ASP A 91 9.07 -1.01 3.29
CA ASP A 91 8.81 -2.35 2.75
C ASP A 91 10.11 -3.11 2.54
N LEU A 92 11.19 -2.45 2.11
CA LEU A 92 12.51 -3.06 1.99
C LEU A 92 13.05 -3.52 3.35
N ILE A 93 12.92 -2.69 4.40
CA ILE A 93 13.30 -3.06 5.77
C ILE A 93 12.49 -4.28 6.23
N LEU A 94 11.17 -4.29 6.01
CA LEU A 94 10.31 -5.41 6.38
C LEU A 94 10.67 -6.70 5.63
N VAL A 95 11.00 -6.61 4.34
CA VAL A 95 11.46 -7.76 3.55
C VAL A 95 12.78 -8.29 4.09
N ILE A 96 13.75 -7.42 4.40
CA ILE A 96 15.05 -7.83 4.97
C ILE A 96 14.84 -8.50 6.34
N LEU A 97 14.04 -7.89 7.22
CA LEU A 97 13.74 -8.45 8.53
C LEU A 97 13.00 -9.79 8.41
N GLY A 98 12.01 -9.87 7.51
CA GLY A 98 11.30 -11.11 7.22
C GLY A 98 12.25 -12.21 6.74
N TYR A 99 13.17 -11.89 5.83
CA TYR A 99 14.18 -12.83 5.36
C TYR A 99 15.08 -13.33 6.48
N LEU A 100 15.57 -12.44 7.36
CA LEU A 100 16.39 -12.80 8.51
C LEU A 100 15.64 -13.70 9.52
N LEU A 101 14.32 -13.56 9.61
CA LEU A 101 13.45 -14.40 10.43
C LEU A 101 13.05 -15.72 9.76
N GLY A 102 13.58 -16.02 8.56
CA GLY A 102 13.34 -17.26 7.84
C GLY A 102 12.19 -17.22 6.83
N SER A 103 11.70 -16.02 6.46
CA SER A 103 10.71 -15.88 5.40
C SER A 103 11.29 -16.18 4.02
N VAL A 104 10.49 -16.79 3.15
CA VAL A 104 10.86 -17.06 1.76
C VAL A 104 10.61 -15.79 0.94
N VAL A 105 11.69 -15.10 0.57
CA VAL A 105 11.62 -13.94 -0.33
C VAL A 105 11.79 -14.40 -1.78
N GLY A 106 10.71 -14.30 -2.55
CA GLY A 106 10.70 -14.62 -3.97
C GLY A 106 10.80 -13.39 -4.87
N VAL A 107 10.92 -13.64 -6.18
CA VAL A 107 10.92 -12.57 -7.22
C VAL A 107 9.63 -11.74 -7.16
N GLY A 108 8.49 -12.36 -6.85
CA GLY A 108 7.22 -11.67 -6.67
C GLY A 108 7.24 -10.67 -5.51
N THR A 109 7.87 -11.01 -4.38
CA THR A 109 8.01 -10.11 -3.23
C THR A 109 8.79 -8.85 -3.60
N ILE A 110 9.92 -9.02 -4.28
CA ILE A 110 10.73 -7.90 -4.76
C ILE A 110 9.90 -7.03 -5.72
N LEU A 111 9.20 -7.66 -6.67
CA LEU A 111 8.36 -6.95 -7.62
C LEU A 111 7.28 -6.09 -6.94
N ILE A 112 6.61 -6.64 -5.92
CA ILE A 112 5.59 -5.92 -5.13
C ILE A 112 6.23 -4.74 -4.40
N THR A 113 7.31 -4.96 -3.66
CA THR A 113 8.00 -3.94 -2.87
C THR A 113 8.39 -2.72 -3.71
N PHE A 114 8.89 -2.94 -4.93
CA PHE A 114 9.24 -1.86 -5.84
C PHE A 114 8.03 -1.22 -6.52
N SER A 115 6.94 -1.96 -6.75
CA SER A 115 5.79 -1.49 -7.53
C SER A 115 4.73 -0.78 -6.69
N VAL A 116 4.54 -1.16 -5.42
CA VAL A 116 3.40 -0.72 -4.60
C VAL A 116 3.41 0.79 -4.34
N GLY A 117 4.57 1.36 -3.98
CA GLY A 117 4.73 2.80 -3.75
C GLY A 117 4.34 3.65 -4.99
N PRO A 118 4.96 3.41 -6.17
CA PRO A 118 4.57 4.09 -7.40
C PRO A 118 3.10 3.89 -7.78
N PHE A 119 2.53 2.70 -7.58
CA PHE A 119 1.12 2.45 -7.90
C PHE A 119 0.17 3.22 -7.00
N ILE A 120 0.44 3.28 -5.69
CA ILE A 120 -0.34 4.10 -4.75
C ILE A 120 -0.26 5.58 -5.15
N GLN A 121 0.94 6.10 -5.40
CA GLN A 121 1.12 7.50 -5.82
C GLN A 121 0.35 7.81 -7.12
N ARG A 122 0.42 6.92 -8.10
CA ARG A 122 -0.33 7.06 -9.35
C ARG A 122 -1.84 7.06 -9.10
N ASN A 123 -2.32 6.13 -8.26
CA ASN A 123 -3.74 6.00 -7.96
C ASN A 123 -4.25 7.19 -7.14
N ARG A 124 -3.45 7.77 -6.25
CA ARG A 124 -3.78 9.03 -5.56
C ARG A 124 -4.09 10.13 -6.57
N LYS A 125 -3.20 10.33 -7.56
CA LYS A 125 -3.38 11.35 -8.61
C LYS A 125 -4.63 11.08 -9.48
N ILE A 126 -4.86 9.82 -9.86
CA ILE A 126 -6.00 9.44 -10.73
C ILE A 126 -7.33 9.52 -9.98
N MET A 127 -7.36 9.07 -8.72
CA MET A 127 -8.59 8.95 -7.94
C MET A 127 -8.94 10.21 -7.16
N ALA A 128 -8.01 11.14 -6.94
CA ALA A 128 -8.26 12.41 -6.29
C ALA A 128 -9.52 13.15 -6.80
N PRO A 129 -9.76 13.36 -8.10
CA PRO A 129 -10.96 14.06 -8.57
C PRO A 129 -12.27 13.32 -8.26
N LEU A 130 -12.25 11.99 -8.23
CA LEU A 130 -13.41 11.17 -7.88
C LEU A 130 -13.66 11.20 -6.37
N LEU A 131 -12.60 11.02 -5.58
CA LEU A 131 -12.67 10.96 -4.13
C LEU A 131 -13.03 12.32 -3.52
N LYS A 132 -12.65 13.45 -4.14
CA LYS A 132 -13.10 14.80 -3.72
C LYS A 132 -14.62 14.90 -3.63
N LYS A 133 -15.35 14.27 -4.56
CA LYS A 133 -16.81 14.31 -4.62
C LYS A 133 -17.47 13.37 -3.59
N VAL A 134 -16.81 12.27 -3.25
CA VAL A 134 -17.38 11.20 -2.41
C VAL A 134 -17.03 11.40 -0.93
N VAL A 135 -15.77 11.74 -0.65
CA VAL A 135 -15.20 11.77 0.70
C VAL A 135 -15.08 13.20 1.25
N GLY A 136 -15.07 14.20 0.37
CA GLY A 136 -14.96 15.62 0.73
C GLY A 136 -13.60 16.22 0.34
N GLU A 137 -13.60 17.50 -0.04
CA GLU A 137 -12.39 18.16 -0.55
C GLU A 137 -11.30 18.37 0.51
N GLU A 138 -11.69 18.64 1.76
CA GLU A 138 -10.76 18.90 2.86
C GLU A 138 -9.82 17.72 3.10
N LEU A 139 -10.36 16.49 3.16
CA LEU A 139 -9.58 15.27 3.37
C LEU A 139 -8.64 14.98 2.20
N VAL A 140 -9.07 15.25 0.95
CA VAL A 140 -8.23 15.04 -0.23
C VAL A 140 -7.12 16.08 -0.33
N GLN A 141 -7.37 17.32 0.07
CA GLN A 141 -6.36 18.37 0.06
C GLN A 141 -5.31 18.17 1.15
N ASP A 142 -5.70 17.75 2.36
CA ASP A 142 -4.77 17.48 3.46
C ASP A 142 -3.69 16.47 3.04
N VAL A 143 -4.10 15.29 2.55
CA VAL A 143 -3.18 14.23 2.10
C VAL A 143 -2.27 14.69 0.96
N ASN A 144 -2.80 15.40 -0.05
CA ASN A 144 -1.99 15.86 -1.18
C ASN A 144 -1.06 17.03 -0.80
N SER A 145 -1.44 17.86 0.16
CA SER A 145 -0.63 19.01 0.61
C SER A 145 0.68 18.58 1.28
N HIS A 146 0.63 17.49 2.05
CA HIS A 146 1.82 16.86 2.64
C HIS A 146 2.79 16.35 1.56
N GLU A 147 2.27 15.84 0.45
CA GLU A 147 3.09 15.33 -0.67
C GLU A 147 3.70 16.47 -1.49
N GLU A 148 2.92 17.51 -1.83
CA GLU A 148 3.35 18.64 -2.68
C GLU A 148 4.35 19.58 -1.97
N LYS A 149 4.21 19.76 -0.65
CA LYS A 149 5.16 20.54 0.17
C LYS A 149 6.58 19.96 0.09
N PHE A 150 6.71 18.63 0.01
CA PHE A 150 8.02 17.99 -0.08
C PHE A 150 8.65 18.07 -1.47
N GLU A 151 7.88 17.86 -2.54
CA GLU A 151 8.39 17.96 -3.92
C GLU A 151 9.14 19.29 -4.14
N LYS A 152 8.62 20.37 -3.55
CA LYS A 152 9.24 21.71 -3.61
C LYS A 152 10.46 21.89 -2.71
N GLU A 153 10.59 21.16 -1.60
CA GLU A 153 11.71 21.32 -0.64
C GLU A 153 12.96 20.49 -0.99
N VAL A 154 12.85 19.46 -1.84
CA VAL A 154 13.99 18.57 -2.19
C VAL A 154 14.38 18.60 -3.65
N ILE A 155 13.48 19.01 -4.55
CA ILE A 155 13.79 19.13 -5.99
C ILE A 155 14.23 20.56 -6.35
N ALA A 156 14.13 21.52 -5.42
CA ALA A 156 14.72 22.87 -5.52
C ALA A 156 16.15 22.90 -4.98
#